data_AF-X1C444-F1
#
_entry.id   AF-X1C444-F1
#
_cell.length_a   1.000
_cell.length_b   1.000
_cell.length_c   1.000
_cell.angle_alpha   90.00
_cell.angle_beta   90.00
_cell.angle_gamma   90.00
#
_symmetry.space_group_name_H-M   'P 1'
#
loop_
_entity.id
_entity.type
_entity.pdbx_description
1 polymer ?
#
loop_
_entity_poly.entity_id
_entity_poly.type
_entity_poly.pdbx_seq_one_letter_code
_entity_poly.pdbx_strand_id
1 'polypeptide(L)'
;PHMYSIPTGNVGIGTDNPTEKLTVTGIIESTSGGFKFPDGTIQTSASSGGGDTAWAWWIGTGIDGDIYRMGNVAIGAISAMDKLDVGGGIRADYIRAQTNEDLEFKTDEGATRLKITDDGDIDAEYNTIVKYHGYPYPDYDSGPRYMDQGEYYRVLNHNLGGSANYYVVDLIYGSGNNIRQSHYIAYYDPVTHGHEEYGYLWRNLNDETVTIHRGFDEAEDCFRVRIWVYHG
;
A
#
# COMPACT_ATOMS: atom_id res chain seq x y z
N PRO A 1 23.50 -59.75 40.20
CA PRO A 1 23.56 -60.75 39.11
C PRO A 1 24.78 -60.44 38.25
N HIS A 2 25.73 -61.37 38.15
CA HIS A 2 26.98 -61.22 37.42
C HIS A 2 26.82 -61.87 36.05
N MET A 3 26.91 -61.09 34.98
CA MET A 3 26.99 -61.64 33.63
C MET A 3 28.45 -61.58 33.20
N TYR A 4 29.09 -62.74 33.00
CA TYR A 4 30.45 -62.85 32.46
C TYR A 4 30.35 -63.60 31.12
N SER A 5 30.58 -62.90 30.02
CA SER A 5 30.62 -63.51 28.69
C SER A 5 31.96 -64.23 28.48
N ILE A 6 31.90 -65.38 27.80
CA ILE A 6 33.07 -66.21 27.43
C ILE A 6 34.07 -65.33 26.63
N PRO A 7 35.41 -65.44 26.81
CA PRO A 7 36.40 -64.46 26.32
C PRO A 7 36.41 -64.20 24.80
N THR A 8 35.68 -64.97 24.02
CA THR A 8 35.61 -64.87 22.56
C THR A 8 34.18 -64.90 22.01
N GLY A 9 33.15 -65.08 22.86
CA GLY A 9 31.75 -65.26 22.45
C GLY A 9 30.92 -63.98 22.47
N ASN A 10 29.98 -63.86 21.53
CA ASN A 10 28.96 -62.83 21.49
C ASN A 10 27.80 -63.20 22.45
N VAL A 11 27.14 -62.20 23.04
CA VAL A 11 25.98 -62.40 23.93
C VAL A 11 24.69 -62.25 23.12
N GLY A 12 23.95 -63.33 23.00
CA GLY A 12 22.59 -63.34 22.44
C GLY A 12 21.54 -63.39 23.55
N ILE A 13 20.57 -62.49 23.53
CA ILE A 13 19.37 -62.57 24.40
C ILE A 13 18.16 -62.77 23.49
N GLY A 14 17.54 -63.94 23.57
CA GLY A 14 16.45 -64.34 22.68
C GLY A 14 16.89 -64.77 21.26
N THR A 15 18.20 -64.98 21.05
CA THR A 15 18.77 -65.52 19.79
C THR A 15 20.01 -66.35 20.06
N ASP A 16 20.15 -67.45 19.33
CA ASP A 16 21.29 -68.38 19.46
C ASP A 16 22.47 -68.02 18.53
N ASN A 17 22.25 -67.12 17.57
CA ASN A 17 23.26 -66.72 16.59
C ASN A 17 23.45 -65.19 16.60
N PRO A 18 24.01 -64.61 17.68
CA PRO A 18 24.24 -63.17 17.77
C PRO A 18 25.29 -62.71 16.76
N THR A 19 24.91 -61.79 15.88
CA THR A 19 25.80 -61.23 14.84
C THR A 19 26.74 -60.17 15.38
N GLU A 20 26.41 -59.56 16.52
CA GLU A 20 27.21 -58.55 17.20
C GLU A 20 27.52 -58.93 18.64
N LYS A 21 28.46 -58.21 19.28
CA LYS A 21 28.93 -58.50 20.65
C LYS A 21 27.79 -58.63 21.66
N LEU A 22 26.74 -57.85 21.49
CA LEU A 22 25.46 -58.03 22.15
C LEU A 22 24.37 -57.94 21.08
N THR A 23 23.56 -58.98 20.96
CA THR A 23 22.35 -58.98 20.13
C THR A 23 21.17 -59.33 21.02
N VAL A 24 20.18 -58.45 21.09
CA VAL A 24 18.95 -58.68 21.84
C VAL A 24 17.79 -58.70 20.85
N THR A 25 17.12 -59.85 20.74
CA THR A 25 15.90 -59.98 19.96
C THR A 25 14.73 -59.57 20.87
N GLY A 26 14.57 -58.26 21.06
CA GLY A 26 13.56 -57.69 21.95
C GLY A 26 13.89 -56.24 22.36
N ILE A 27 13.03 -55.68 23.21
CA ILE A 27 13.21 -54.32 23.74
C ILE A 27 14.30 -54.35 24.82
N ILE A 28 15.21 -53.37 24.76
CA ILE A 28 16.24 -53.17 25.79
C ILE A 28 15.83 -51.97 26.64
N GLU A 29 15.74 -52.17 27.95
CA GLU A 29 15.41 -51.13 28.93
C GLU A 29 16.62 -50.76 29.78
N SER A 30 16.89 -49.46 29.89
CA SER A 30 17.79 -48.91 30.90
C SER A 30 16.94 -48.23 31.98
N THR A 31 16.94 -48.78 33.19
CA THR A 31 16.12 -48.30 34.31
C THR A 31 16.78 -47.16 35.10
N SER A 32 18.06 -46.89 34.86
CA SER A 32 18.80 -45.78 35.45
C SER A 32 20.00 -45.42 34.60
N GLY A 33 20.21 -44.13 34.36
CA GLY A 33 21.43 -43.62 33.72
C GLY A 33 21.50 -43.74 32.20
N GLY A 34 20.49 -44.28 31.50
CA GLY A 34 20.40 -44.26 30.03
C GLY A 34 21.35 -45.22 29.30
N PHE A 35 21.58 -44.95 28.00
CA PHE A 35 22.56 -45.68 27.18
C PHE A 35 23.72 -44.75 26.81
N LYS A 36 24.95 -45.16 27.14
CA LYS A 36 26.16 -44.41 26.81
C LYS A 36 26.69 -44.81 25.45
N PHE A 37 26.95 -43.83 24.60
CA PHE A 37 27.56 -44.03 23.30
C PHE A 37 29.09 -43.91 23.36
N PRO A 38 29.81 -44.45 22.36
CA PRO A 38 31.27 -44.39 22.32
C PRO A 38 31.86 -42.97 22.36
N ASP A 39 31.10 -41.97 21.94
CA ASP A 39 31.49 -40.54 22.00
C ASP A 39 31.45 -39.95 23.43
N GLY A 40 31.04 -40.76 24.40
CA GLY A 40 30.96 -40.37 25.80
C GLY A 40 29.62 -39.77 26.21
N THR A 41 28.72 -39.50 25.26
CA THR A 41 27.39 -38.98 25.56
C THR A 41 26.48 -40.08 26.10
N ILE A 42 25.52 -39.67 26.91
CA ILE A 42 24.52 -40.56 27.48
C ILE A 42 23.16 -40.11 26.98
N GLN A 43 22.50 -40.99 26.24
CA GLN A 43 21.12 -40.81 25.87
C GLN A 43 20.23 -41.29 27.02
N THR A 44 19.73 -40.32 27.79
CA THR A 44 18.85 -40.54 28.95
C THR A 44 17.37 -40.56 28.57
N SER A 45 17.02 -40.19 27.33
CA SER A 45 15.67 -40.25 26.76
C SER A 45 15.72 -40.71 25.30
N ALA A 46 14.59 -41.04 24.68
CA ALA A 46 14.59 -41.47 23.27
C ALA A 46 15.13 -40.37 22.34
N SER A 47 16.05 -40.72 21.42
CA SER A 47 16.47 -39.85 20.33
C SER A 47 15.32 -39.75 19.35
N SER A 48 14.74 -38.56 19.24
CA SER A 48 13.78 -38.24 18.19
C SER A 48 14.55 -38.24 16.86
N GLY A 49 14.47 -39.36 16.13
CA GLY A 49 15.11 -39.48 14.83
C GLY A 49 14.69 -38.32 13.95
N GLY A 50 15.67 -37.54 13.48
CA GLY A 50 15.46 -36.48 12.50
C GLY A 50 15.02 -37.13 11.19
N GLY A 51 13.74 -37.47 11.10
CA GLY A 51 13.12 -37.98 9.90
C GLY A 51 13.00 -36.84 8.90
N ASP A 52 14.04 -36.67 8.09
CA ASP A 52 14.00 -35.96 6.82
C ASP A 52 12.96 -36.64 5.92
N THR A 53 11.69 -36.34 6.14
CA THR A 53 10.71 -36.37 5.07
C THR A 53 10.68 -34.98 4.50
N ALA A 54 11.11 -34.85 3.25
CA ALA A 54 11.09 -33.64 2.44
C ALA A 54 9.67 -33.11 2.13
N TRP A 55 8.73 -33.28 3.07
CA TRP A 55 7.35 -32.81 3.05
C TRP A 55 6.87 -32.51 4.48
N ALA A 56 7.75 -32.05 5.36
CA ALA A 56 7.39 -31.65 6.73
C ALA A 56 6.49 -30.40 6.71
N TRP A 57 5.21 -30.64 6.44
CA TRP A 57 4.08 -29.77 6.73
C TRP A 57 3.73 -29.86 8.22
N TRP A 58 4.76 -29.81 9.09
CA TRP A 58 4.55 -29.67 10.52
C TRP A 58 5.07 -28.33 11.00
N ILE A 59 4.08 -27.49 11.14
CA ILE A 59 4.05 -26.18 11.75
C ILE A 59 4.20 -26.33 13.26
N GLY A 60 5.01 -25.45 13.84
CA GLY A 60 5.32 -25.43 15.26
C GLY A 60 4.07 -25.49 16.14
N THR A 61 4.22 -26.17 17.27
CA THR A 61 3.16 -26.57 18.18
C THR A 61 2.29 -25.40 18.69
N GLY A 62 1.05 -25.36 18.20
CA GLY A 62 -0.12 -24.67 18.76
C GLY A 62 -0.19 -23.19 18.36
N ILE A 63 -1.07 -22.73 17.47
CA ILE A 63 -2.45 -23.11 17.15
C ILE A 63 -2.67 -22.64 15.69
N ASP A 64 -3.34 -23.43 14.85
CA ASP A 64 -3.49 -23.26 13.39
C ASP A 64 -2.21 -23.28 12.54
N GLY A 65 -2.35 -23.70 11.27
CA GLY A 65 -1.27 -24.02 10.35
C GLY A 65 -0.39 -22.85 9.89
N ASP A 66 0.35 -22.22 10.79
CA ASP A 66 1.38 -21.20 10.58
C ASP A 66 2.80 -21.76 10.30
N ILE A 67 3.40 -21.44 9.16
CA ILE A 67 4.80 -21.84 8.86
C ILE A 67 5.79 -21.03 9.71
N TYR A 68 6.18 -21.55 10.88
CA TYR A 68 7.26 -20.98 11.69
C TYR A 68 8.61 -21.61 11.32
N ARG A 69 9.37 -20.92 10.45
CA ARG A 69 10.78 -21.25 10.16
C ARG A 69 11.69 -20.13 10.68
N MET A 70 12.80 -20.52 11.31
CA MET A 70 13.86 -19.58 11.73
C MET A 70 14.62 -18.96 10.54
N GLY A 71 14.38 -19.44 9.31
CA GLY A 71 14.97 -18.96 8.07
C GLY A 71 13.92 -18.63 7.01
N ASN A 72 14.39 -18.36 5.79
CA ASN A 72 13.53 -17.97 4.68
C ASN A 72 12.68 -19.14 4.16
N VAL A 73 11.52 -18.83 3.59
CA VAL A 73 10.61 -19.78 2.92
C VAL A 73 10.68 -19.52 1.41
N ALA A 74 11.04 -20.54 0.64
CA ALA A 74 10.97 -20.51 -0.83
C ALA A 74 9.78 -21.35 -1.29
N ILE A 75 8.89 -20.79 -2.11
CA ILE A 75 7.77 -21.50 -2.75
C ILE A 75 7.99 -21.50 -4.26
N GLY A 76 8.34 -22.65 -4.82
CA GLY A 76 8.64 -22.77 -6.25
C GLY A 76 9.93 -22.04 -6.70
N ALA A 77 10.74 -21.55 -5.75
CA ALA A 77 12.04 -20.95 -5.99
C ALA A 77 13.17 -21.85 -5.45
N ILE A 78 14.35 -21.82 -6.09
CA ILE A 78 15.52 -22.63 -5.71
C ILE A 78 16.38 -21.97 -4.61
N SER A 79 16.12 -20.71 -4.29
CA SER A 79 16.71 -19.96 -3.18
C SER A 79 15.80 -18.79 -2.82
N ALA A 80 15.64 -18.50 -1.53
CA ALA A 80 14.88 -17.34 -1.06
C ALA A 80 15.84 -16.21 -0.62
N MET A 81 15.73 -15.05 -1.28
CA MET A 81 16.46 -13.82 -0.97
C MET A 81 15.77 -13.01 0.14
N ASP A 82 14.44 -13.07 0.23
CA ASP A 82 13.64 -12.51 1.32
C ASP A 82 13.04 -13.59 2.22
N LYS A 83 12.36 -13.18 3.30
CA LYS A 83 11.73 -14.09 4.26
C LYS A 83 10.73 -15.04 3.60
N LEU A 84 10.06 -14.58 2.55
CA LEU A 84 9.17 -15.39 1.71
C LEU A 84 9.39 -15.03 0.24
N ASP A 85 9.98 -15.95 -0.52
CA ASP A 85 10.13 -15.84 -1.97
C ASP A 85 9.19 -16.81 -2.67
N VAL A 86 8.41 -16.31 -3.62
CA VAL A 86 7.54 -17.12 -4.47
C VAL A 86 8.01 -16.98 -5.91
N GLY A 87 8.50 -18.07 -6.50
CA GLY A 87 8.98 -18.11 -7.89
C GLY A 87 7.88 -18.06 -8.95
N GLY A 88 6.73 -17.47 -8.63
CA GLY A 88 5.52 -17.48 -9.44
C GLY A 88 4.42 -16.57 -8.86
N GLY A 89 3.20 -16.70 -9.38
CA GLY A 89 2.07 -15.88 -8.94
C GLY A 89 1.57 -16.20 -7.53
N ILE A 90 1.07 -15.19 -6.83
CA ILE A 90 0.46 -15.29 -5.51
C ILE A 90 -1.04 -15.05 -5.63
N ARG A 91 -1.86 -16.02 -5.20
CA ARG A 91 -3.31 -15.84 -5.03
C ARG A 91 -3.60 -15.81 -3.53
N ALA A 92 -3.98 -14.65 -3.05
CA ALA A 92 -4.36 -14.43 -1.66
C ALA A 92 -5.76 -13.79 -1.62
N ASP A 93 -6.47 -14.00 -0.51
CA ASP A 93 -7.70 -13.25 -0.22
C ASP A 93 -7.35 -11.81 0.15
N TYR A 94 -6.40 -11.65 1.08
CA TYR A 94 -5.79 -10.35 1.41
C TYR A 94 -4.31 -10.49 1.82
N ILE A 95 -3.57 -9.39 1.70
CA ILE A 95 -2.20 -9.22 2.19
C ILE A 95 -2.22 -8.01 3.13
N ARG A 96 -1.57 -8.12 4.30
CA ARG A 96 -1.50 -7.05 5.31
C ARG A 96 -0.07 -6.84 5.80
N ALA A 97 0.32 -5.59 6.01
CA ALA A 97 1.46 -5.27 6.86
C ALA A 97 1.06 -5.38 8.34
N GLN A 98 1.94 -5.88 9.20
CA GLN A 98 1.68 -6.03 10.64
C GLN A 98 2.26 -4.87 11.48
N THR A 99 2.96 -3.95 10.83
CA THR A 99 3.64 -2.80 11.43
C THR A 99 2.95 -1.51 11.01
N ASN A 100 3.33 -0.38 11.63
CA ASN A 100 3.00 0.96 11.13
C ASN A 100 3.92 1.32 9.94
N GLU A 101 4.07 0.39 9.00
CA GLU A 101 4.92 0.55 7.82
C GLU A 101 4.08 0.27 6.57
N ASP A 102 4.55 0.81 5.44
CA ASP A 102 3.91 0.68 4.15
C ASP A 102 3.84 -0.80 3.70
N LEU A 103 2.75 -1.17 2.99
CA LEU A 103 2.73 -2.39 2.20
C LEU A 103 3.35 -2.11 0.84
N GLU A 104 4.54 -2.66 0.60
CA GLU A 104 5.35 -2.36 -0.59
C GLU A 104 5.45 -3.54 -1.57
N PHE A 105 5.39 -3.25 -2.86
CA PHE A 105 5.71 -4.17 -3.96
C PHE A 105 7.04 -3.72 -4.59
N LYS A 106 8.08 -4.53 -4.38
CA LYS A 106 9.46 -4.21 -4.77
C LYS A 106 9.90 -5.05 -5.96
N THR A 107 10.88 -4.53 -6.69
CA THR A 107 11.67 -5.28 -7.68
C THR A 107 12.84 -5.98 -7.00
N ASP A 108 13.47 -6.92 -7.72
CA ASP A 108 14.65 -7.66 -7.25
C ASP A 108 15.86 -6.76 -6.92
N GLU A 109 15.87 -5.52 -7.44
CA GLU A 109 16.87 -4.49 -7.12
C GLU A 109 16.57 -3.75 -5.80
N GLY A 110 15.47 -4.09 -5.12
CA GLY A 110 15.01 -3.47 -3.88
C GLY A 110 14.19 -2.20 -4.07
N ALA A 111 13.97 -1.74 -5.31
CA ALA A 111 13.19 -0.55 -5.59
C ALA A 111 11.67 -0.81 -5.49
N THR A 112 10.97 0.07 -4.78
CA THR A 112 9.51 0.02 -4.59
C THR A 112 8.77 0.61 -5.77
N ARG A 113 7.92 -0.18 -6.42
CA ARG A 113 7.14 0.26 -7.59
C ARG A 113 5.72 0.68 -7.24
N LEU A 114 5.13 0.06 -6.22
CA LEU A 114 3.80 0.36 -5.72
C LEU A 114 3.84 0.18 -4.21
N LYS A 115 3.24 1.10 -3.48
CA LYS A 115 3.09 1.01 -2.04
C LYS A 115 1.74 1.53 -1.59
N ILE A 116 1.24 0.95 -0.52
CA ILE A 116 0.13 1.49 0.27
C ILE A 116 0.74 2.00 1.56
N THR A 117 0.65 3.30 1.82
CA THR A 117 1.21 3.89 3.04
C THR A 117 0.37 3.52 4.26
N ASP A 118 0.97 3.62 5.44
CA ASP A 118 0.27 3.44 6.71
C ASP A 118 -0.89 4.42 6.93
N ASP A 119 -0.78 5.64 6.36
CA ASP A 119 -1.85 6.64 6.30
C ASP A 119 -2.97 6.33 5.27
N GLY A 120 -2.84 5.24 4.51
CA GLY A 120 -3.86 4.74 3.58
C GLY A 120 -3.77 5.29 2.15
N ASP A 121 -2.72 6.04 1.82
CA ASP A 121 -2.47 6.51 0.47
C ASP A 121 -1.87 5.39 -0.40
N ILE A 122 -2.15 5.42 -1.70
CA ILE A 122 -1.55 4.52 -2.69
C ILE A 122 -0.57 5.31 -3.54
N ASP A 123 0.71 4.96 -3.49
CA ASP A 123 1.78 5.59 -4.25
C ASP A 123 2.40 4.58 -5.20
N ALA A 124 2.67 5.00 -6.44
CA ALA A 124 3.35 4.20 -7.43
C ALA A 124 4.50 5.01 -8.02
N GLU A 125 5.67 4.38 -8.10
CA GLU A 125 6.84 5.01 -8.71
C GLU A 125 6.48 5.33 -10.17
N TYR A 126 6.56 6.61 -10.53
CA TYR A 126 6.24 7.23 -11.83
C TYR A 126 4.78 7.64 -12.13
N ASN A 127 3.80 7.44 -11.24
CA ASN A 127 2.52 8.15 -11.32
C ASN A 127 1.72 7.98 -10.03
N THR A 128 1.32 9.08 -9.40
CA THR A 128 0.35 9.08 -8.30
C THR A 128 -1.00 8.56 -8.81
N ILE A 129 -1.25 7.25 -8.76
CA ILE A 129 -2.44 6.67 -9.40
C ILE A 129 -3.73 7.04 -8.68
N VAL A 130 -3.75 7.27 -7.36
CA VAL A 130 -4.90 7.91 -6.71
C VAL A 130 -4.37 8.66 -5.50
N LYS A 131 -3.91 9.87 -5.70
CA LYS A 131 -4.07 10.85 -4.63
C LYS A 131 -5.54 11.28 -4.77
N TYR A 132 -6.31 11.25 -3.68
CA TYR A 132 -7.51 12.08 -3.58
C TYR A 132 -7.02 13.53 -3.64
N HIS A 133 -6.60 13.97 -4.83
CA HIS A 133 -6.28 15.36 -5.06
C HIS A 133 -7.62 16.07 -4.82
N GLY A 134 -7.67 16.88 -3.77
CA GLY A 134 -8.58 18.01 -3.78
C GLY A 134 -8.48 18.70 -5.15
N TYR A 135 -9.57 19.33 -5.57
CA TYR A 135 -9.67 20.05 -6.84
C TYR A 135 -8.31 20.65 -7.24
N PRO A 136 -7.80 20.39 -8.45
CA PRO A 136 -6.44 20.80 -8.83
C PRO A 136 -6.23 22.28 -8.55
N TYR A 137 -4.99 22.69 -8.24
CA TYR A 137 -4.70 24.13 -8.14
C TYR A 137 -4.96 24.77 -9.51
N PRO A 138 -5.62 25.95 -9.55
CA PRO A 138 -5.82 26.65 -10.82
C PRO A 138 -4.50 27.12 -11.39
N ASP A 139 -4.37 27.06 -12.71
CA ASP A 139 -3.22 27.58 -13.46
C ASP A 139 -3.14 29.11 -13.35
N TYR A 140 -4.29 29.76 -13.15
CA TYR A 140 -4.36 31.17 -12.79
C TYR A 140 -5.33 31.42 -11.65
N ASP A 141 -4.91 32.22 -10.67
CA ASP A 141 -5.74 32.70 -9.60
C ASP A 141 -5.55 34.20 -9.43
N SER A 142 -6.61 34.98 -9.61
CA SER A 142 -6.52 36.42 -9.42
C SER A 142 -6.26 36.81 -7.97
N GLY A 143 -6.51 35.93 -7.01
CA GLY A 143 -6.79 36.29 -5.63
C GLY A 143 -8.07 37.13 -5.52
N PRO A 144 -8.48 37.52 -4.30
CA PRO A 144 -9.57 38.47 -4.11
C PRO A 144 -9.22 39.82 -4.76
N ARG A 145 -10.15 40.35 -5.55
CA ARG A 145 -10.07 41.64 -6.22
C ARG A 145 -11.32 42.45 -5.93
N TYR A 146 -11.20 43.76 -6.02
CA TYR A 146 -12.26 44.74 -5.77
C TYR A 146 -12.36 45.62 -7.02
N MET A 147 -13.56 45.93 -7.51
CA MET A 147 -13.73 46.96 -8.55
C MET A 147 -13.91 48.33 -7.90
N ASP A 148 -13.25 49.34 -8.45
CA ASP A 148 -13.34 50.71 -7.94
C ASP A 148 -14.75 51.29 -8.16
N GLN A 149 -15.09 52.34 -7.42
CA GLN A 149 -16.36 53.04 -7.59
C GLN A 149 -16.45 53.62 -9.01
N GLY A 150 -17.52 53.28 -9.74
CA GLY A 150 -17.70 53.69 -11.15
C GLY A 150 -16.95 52.84 -12.17
N GLU A 151 -16.20 51.82 -11.75
CA GLU A 151 -15.65 50.81 -12.67
C GLU A 151 -16.73 49.79 -13.03
N TYR A 152 -16.99 49.64 -14.33
CA TYR A 152 -18.00 48.71 -14.85
C TYR A 152 -17.41 47.42 -15.42
N TYR A 153 -16.12 47.42 -15.74
CA TYR A 153 -15.40 46.24 -16.20
C TYR A 153 -13.93 46.32 -15.82
N ARG A 154 -13.31 45.16 -15.64
CA ARG A 154 -11.88 45.01 -15.38
C ARG A 154 -11.30 43.89 -16.22
N VAL A 155 -10.21 44.16 -16.91
CA VAL A 155 -9.43 43.14 -17.64
C VAL A 155 -8.38 42.56 -16.69
N LEU A 156 -8.35 41.24 -16.56
CA LEU A 156 -7.32 40.51 -15.84
C LEU A 156 -6.42 39.78 -16.84
N ASN A 157 -5.12 39.97 -16.71
CA ASN A 157 -4.13 39.25 -17.49
C ASN A 157 -3.76 37.96 -16.76
N HIS A 158 -3.94 36.82 -17.42
CA HIS A 158 -3.54 35.50 -16.94
C HIS A 158 -2.41 34.88 -17.78
N ASN A 159 -2.25 35.29 -19.05
CA ASN A 159 -1.15 34.89 -19.95
C ASN A 159 -0.94 33.36 -20.01
N LEU A 160 -2.03 32.59 -20.05
CA LEU A 160 -1.96 31.12 -19.95
C LEU A 160 -1.61 30.48 -21.30
N GLY A 161 -1.95 31.15 -22.41
CA GLY A 161 -1.65 30.69 -23.77
C GLY A 161 -2.47 29.47 -24.22
N GLY A 162 -2.46 29.20 -25.53
CA GLY A 162 -3.24 28.09 -26.09
C GLY A 162 -4.70 28.48 -26.36
N SER A 163 -5.59 27.50 -26.52
CA SER A 163 -6.99 27.79 -26.86
C SER A 163 -7.86 27.91 -25.62
N ALA A 164 -8.53 29.06 -25.46
CA ALA A 164 -9.48 29.31 -24.37
C ALA A 164 -10.67 28.32 -24.32
N ASN A 165 -10.90 27.54 -25.38
CA ASN A 165 -11.91 26.46 -25.39
C ASN A 165 -11.59 25.34 -24.38
N TYR A 166 -10.34 25.22 -23.96
CA TYR A 166 -9.91 24.26 -22.94
C TYR A 166 -9.84 24.86 -21.54
N TYR A 167 -10.29 26.10 -21.37
CA TYR A 167 -10.26 26.75 -20.07
C TYR A 167 -11.55 26.45 -19.31
N VAL A 168 -11.41 26.11 -18.03
CA VAL A 168 -12.50 26.12 -17.06
C VAL A 168 -12.33 27.36 -16.21
N VAL A 169 -13.34 28.22 -16.19
CA VAL A 169 -13.35 29.46 -15.41
C VAL A 169 -14.33 29.33 -14.27
N ASP A 170 -13.85 29.57 -13.06
CA ASP A 170 -14.67 29.75 -11.86
C ASP A 170 -14.61 31.22 -11.45
N LEU A 171 -15.79 31.85 -11.36
CA LEU A 171 -15.95 33.20 -10.87
C LEU A 171 -16.74 33.17 -9.56
N ILE A 172 -16.07 33.59 -8.51
CA ILE A 172 -16.65 33.75 -7.17
C ILE A 172 -16.73 35.24 -6.87
N TYR A 173 -17.83 35.67 -6.28
CA TYR A 173 -18.03 37.07 -5.93
C TYR A 173 -18.89 37.24 -4.69
N GLY A 174 -18.89 38.42 -4.10
CA GLY A 174 -19.73 38.70 -2.95
C GLY A 174 -19.35 39.94 -2.18
N SER A 175 -19.94 40.06 -0.99
CA SER A 175 -19.62 41.11 -0.02
C SER A 175 -19.39 40.49 1.36
N GLY A 176 -18.21 40.74 1.94
CA GLY A 176 -17.81 40.34 3.30
C GLY A 176 -18.11 38.87 3.69
N ASN A 177 -19.36 38.60 4.07
CA ASN A 177 -19.86 37.32 4.59
C ASN A 177 -20.81 36.57 3.63
N ASN A 178 -21.16 37.14 2.47
CA ASN A 178 -22.08 36.54 1.51
C ASN A 178 -21.34 36.24 0.21
N ILE A 179 -20.90 34.99 0.06
CA ILE A 179 -20.18 34.52 -1.12
C ILE A 179 -21.19 33.88 -2.08
N ARG A 180 -21.26 34.40 -3.29
CA ARG A 180 -22.01 33.89 -4.45
C ARG A 180 -21.01 33.32 -5.47
N GLN A 181 -21.48 32.40 -6.29
CA GLN A 181 -20.69 31.79 -7.37
C GLN A 181 -21.49 31.92 -8.66
N SER A 182 -20.89 32.44 -9.72
CA SER A 182 -21.45 32.37 -11.07
C SER A 182 -20.71 31.33 -11.88
N HIS A 183 -21.39 30.22 -12.12
CA HIS A 183 -21.06 29.31 -13.20
C HIS A 183 -21.91 29.78 -14.39
N TYR A 184 -21.28 30.11 -15.52
CA TYR A 184 -21.95 30.71 -16.68
C TYR A 184 -23.31 30.05 -17.01
N ILE A 185 -24.41 30.74 -16.71
CA ILE A 185 -25.77 30.45 -17.19
C ILE A 185 -26.44 31.79 -17.46
N ALA A 186 -26.62 32.12 -18.74
CA ALA A 186 -27.68 33.05 -19.13
C ALA A 186 -29.02 32.39 -18.75
N TYR A 187 -29.58 32.78 -17.61
CA TYR A 187 -30.88 32.27 -17.17
C TYR A 187 -31.95 32.92 -18.06
N TYR A 188 -32.53 32.13 -18.96
CA TYR A 188 -33.69 32.53 -19.75
C TYR A 188 -34.95 32.33 -18.89
N ASP A 189 -35.47 33.39 -18.27
CA ASP A 189 -36.84 33.43 -17.76
C ASP A 189 -37.69 34.31 -18.68
N PRO A 190 -38.62 33.73 -19.47
CA PRO A 190 -39.41 34.47 -20.44
C PRO A 190 -40.56 35.31 -19.85
N VAL A 191 -40.77 35.37 -18.53
CA VAL A 191 -42.03 35.93 -17.98
C VAL A 191 -41.92 37.32 -17.32
N THR A 192 -40.73 37.86 -17.03
CA THR A 192 -40.63 39.21 -16.44
C THR A 192 -39.44 40.03 -16.93
N HIS A 193 -39.75 41.13 -17.65
CA HIS A 193 -39.06 42.43 -17.72
C HIS A 193 -37.55 42.52 -17.37
N GLY A 194 -36.73 42.87 -18.39
CA GLY A 194 -35.45 43.59 -18.22
C GLY A 194 -34.23 42.73 -17.84
N HIS A 195 -33.16 42.83 -18.62
CA HIS A 195 -31.87 42.21 -18.28
C HIS A 195 -31.25 42.91 -17.07
N GLU A 196 -31.49 42.41 -15.87
CA GLU A 196 -30.72 42.82 -14.70
C GLU A 196 -29.78 41.68 -14.34
N GLU A 197 -28.55 41.73 -14.87
CA GLU A 197 -27.46 40.85 -14.45
C GLU A 197 -27.05 41.29 -13.04
N TYR A 198 -27.30 40.47 -12.01
CA TYR A 198 -26.94 40.79 -10.63
C TYR A 198 -25.52 40.29 -10.32
N GLY A 199 -24.65 41.20 -9.89
CA GLY A 199 -23.30 40.89 -9.39
C GLY A 199 -22.18 40.91 -10.43
N TYR A 200 -21.23 39.96 -10.37
CA TYR A 200 -20.15 39.85 -11.37
C TYR A 200 -20.32 38.68 -12.34
N LEU A 201 -19.94 38.94 -13.59
CA LEU A 201 -19.87 37.94 -14.65
C LEU A 201 -18.58 38.11 -15.45
N TRP A 202 -18.13 37.05 -16.11
CA TRP A 202 -16.96 37.10 -16.99
C TRP A 202 -17.37 37.07 -18.46
N ARG A 203 -16.60 37.77 -19.30
CA ARG A 203 -16.73 37.83 -20.77
C ARG A 203 -15.35 37.90 -21.42
N ASN A 204 -15.34 37.75 -22.74
CA ASN A 204 -14.16 37.97 -23.59
C ASN A 204 -12.93 37.16 -23.17
N LEU A 205 -13.12 35.91 -22.71
CA LEU A 205 -12.02 35.01 -22.39
C LEU A 205 -11.23 34.69 -23.66
N ASN A 206 -9.93 34.94 -23.62
CA ASN A 206 -8.99 34.57 -24.67
C ASN A 206 -7.75 33.92 -24.04
N ASP A 207 -6.70 33.75 -24.81
CA ASP A 207 -5.47 33.06 -24.40
C ASP A 207 -4.63 33.85 -23.38
N GLU A 208 -4.82 35.16 -23.29
CA GLU A 208 -4.06 36.05 -22.40
C GLU A 208 -4.90 36.68 -21.28
N THR A 209 -6.19 36.93 -21.52
CA THR A 209 -7.01 37.77 -20.67
C THR A 209 -8.43 37.26 -20.47
N VAL A 210 -9.03 37.68 -19.35
CA VAL A 210 -10.45 37.56 -19.06
C VAL A 210 -10.99 38.92 -18.61
N THR A 211 -12.18 39.29 -19.06
CA THR A 211 -12.83 40.55 -18.63
C THR A 211 -13.94 40.26 -17.65
N ILE A 212 -13.89 40.87 -16.47
CA ILE A 212 -14.95 40.81 -15.47
C ILE A 212 -15.83 42.04 -15.64
N HIS A 213 -17.13 41.85 -15.70
CA HIS A 213 -18.14 42.91 -15.81
C HIS A 213 -18.95 42.98 -14.52
N ARG A 214 -19.20 44.21 -14.07
CA ARG A 214 -20.14 44.53 -12.99
C ARG A 214 -21.55 44.64 -13.57
N GLY A 215 -22.48 43.94 -12.94
CA GLY A 215 -23.91 43.97 -13.22
C GLY A 215 -24.63 45.14 -12.54
N PHE A 216 -25.97 45.09 -12.47
CA PHE A 216 -26.82 46.19 -11.98
C PHE A 216 -26.87 46.34 -10.45
N ASP A 217 -26.46 45.34 -9.68
CA ASP A 217 -26.44 45.39 -8.21
C ASP A 217 -25.04 45.75 -7.71
N GLU A 218 -24.90 47.01 -7.26
CA GLU A 218 -23.65 47.66 -6.88
C GLU A 218 -23.12 47.25 -5.49
N ALA A 219 -23.80 46.33 -4.79
CA ALA A 219 -23.46 45.97 -3.41
C ALA A 219 -22.32 44.94 -3.27
N GLU A 220 -21.69 44.51 -4.38
CA GLU A 220 -20.67 43.48 -4.37
C GLU A 220 -19.26 44.06 -4.44
N ASP A 221 -18.56 43.96 -3.31
CA ASP A 221 -17.26 44.59 -3.14
C ASP A 221 -16.10 43.74 -3.67
N CYS A 222 -16.25 42.42 -3.81
CA CYS A 222 -15.14 41.58 -4.25
C CYS A 222 -15.50 40.45 -5.21
N PHE A 223 -14.51 40.05 -6.01
CA PHE A 223 -14.55 38.89 -6.88
C PHE A 223 -13.19 38.17 -6.89
N ARG A 224 -13.18 36.89 -7.27
CA ARG A 224 -11.99 36.08 -7.53
C ARG A 224 -12.25 35.21 -8.74
N VAL A 225 -11.30 35.22 -9.66
CA VAL A 225 -11.33 34.40 -10.88
C VAL A 225 -10.26 33.34 -10.74
N ARG A 226 -10.65 32.09 -10.99
CA ARG A 226 -9.76 30.95 -11.08
C ARG A 226 -9.92 30.30 -12.44
N ILE A 227 -8.80 29.99 -13.09
CA ILE A 227 -8.78 29.38 -14.42
C ILE A 227 -7.93 28.13 -14.35
N TRP A 228 -8.47 27.03 -14.90
CA TRP A 228 -7.74 25.79 -15.16
C TRP A 228 -7.66 25.57 -16.66
N VAL A 229 -6.51 25.14 -17.16
CA VAL A 229 -6.28 24.76 -18.55
C VAL A 229 -6.32 23.24 -18.64
N TYR A 230 -7.28 22.71 -19.39
CA TYR A 230 -7.33 21.30 -19.69
C TYR A 230 -6.33 20.96 -20.80
N HIS A 231 -5.28 20.21 -20.44
CA HIS A 231 -4.36 19.61 -21.41
C HIS A 231 -4.85 18.20 -21.73
N GLY A 232 -5.44 18.03 -22.92
CA GLY A 232 -5.86 16.73 -23.46
C GLY A 232 -4.73 15.98 -24.15
#